data_AF-A0A4Z0C327-F1
#
_entry.id   AF-A0A4Z0C327-F1
#
_cell.length_a   1.000
_cell.length_b   1.000
_cell.length_c   1.000
_cell.angle_alpha   90.00
_cell.angle_beta   90.00
_cell.angle_gamma   90.00
#
_symmetry.space_group_name_H-M   'P 1'
#
loop_
_entity.id
_entity.type
_entity.pdbx_description
1 polymer ?
#
loop_
_entity_poly.entity_id
_entity_poly.type
_entity_poly.pdbx_seq_one_letter_code
_entity_poly.pdbx_strand_id
1 'polypeptide(L)'
;MLTTVKTAPMLTVHNPVGYPPKISRKQPAPRLSSLDGKTIYLIDSKFDDSVELLKQVQAWFAARMPGVRTELRQMASYYGKDDPDLWNEIRSRGHAAIIGVGHCSTCSPAVSTHAITLESQYGVPTVALHTDKFVKVAQSVTRMGGLPQAPTVFVPQPVMGKSPEELRAYVEGLDPHSGKPVMQAIVEGLTQGLAANAAGDEPYARSTPRLEEPDTEDNLRALFERNRWTDFLPIVLPTEERVAAMLKGTSRRPDEVVGRMQPTPNRGLWEYTVEKVAVNAVMAGAKPEYFPIILALASTGISARGSTSSSASTMTVVNGPIRHETGMNFGIGAMGPYNHANATIGRAYSLLSQNLQGGSVPGETFMGSIGSNYTYNGITFAENEERSPWEPLHVQKGFSRDASTVTVFHGCRSTTFNLGLRKDHWREHVKDMLLGTDAITAPVLVLDPITARQFVERGGFDTKQKLIRWLHETAEMPAGRYWDLQLVQNYIYSRATFGPSESPKAKYVGVSADTPVRMFEEKDINVVVTGGEANGYWQIMGAHHKATVSVDEWR
;
A
#
# COMPACT_ATOMS: atom_id res chain seq x y z
N MET A 1 -16.67 -27.37 52.25
CA MET A 1 -16.73 -27.71 50.81
C MET A 1 -15.48 -27.19 50.16
N LEU A 2 -14.54 -28.08 49.83
CA LEU A 2 -13.35 -27.76 49.06
C LEU A 2 -13.74 -27.74 47.58
N THR A 3 -13.85 -26.55 47.00
CA THR A 3 -14.01 -26.36 45.55
C THR A 3 -12.70 -26.77 44.87
N THR A 4 -12.68 -27.95 44.25
CA THR A 4 -11.65 -28.32 43.28
C THR A 4 -11.66 -27.31 42.14
N VAL A 5 -10.65 -26.43 42.11
CA VAL A 5 -10.36 -25.58 40.94
C VAL A 5 -9.93 -26.53 39.82
N LYS A 6 -10.83 -26.83 38.88
CA LYS A 6 -10.44 -27.46 37.62
C LYS A 6 -9.51 -26.48 36.90
N THR A 7 -8.23 -26.81 36.80
CA THR A 7 -7.29 -26.10 35.94
C THR A 7 -7.81 -26.17 34.51
N ALA A 8 -7.97 -25.01 33.86
CA ALA A 8 -8.42 -24.94 32.47
C ALA A 8 -7.45 -25.74 31.56
N PRO A 9 -7.96 -26.40 30.50
CA PRO A 9 -7.09 -27.13 29.58
C PRO A 9 -6.13 -26.16 28.88
N MET A 10 -4.86 -26.55 28.80
CA MET A 10 -3.86 -25.82 28.01
C MET A 10 -4.01 -26.20 26.54
N LEU A 11 -3.91 -25.20 25.66
CA LEU A 11 -3.98 -25.35 24.21
C LEU A 11 -2.62 -25.02 23.59
N THR A 12 -2.24 -25.75 22.56
CA THR A 12 -1.13 -25.37 21.68
C THR A 12 -1.71 -24.79 20.39
N VAL A 13 -1.19 -23.65 19.95
CA VAL A 13 -1.68 -22.92 18.77
C VAL A 13 -0.54 -22.54 17.84
N HIS A 14 -0.84 -22.45 16.55
CA HIS A 14 0.11 -21.97 15.57
C HIS A 14 0.37 -20.47 15.68
N ASN A 15 1.63 -20.08 15.43
CA ASN A 15 1.99 -18.69 15.24
C ASN A 15 1.48 -18.19 13.86
N PRO A 16 0.75 -17.06 13.78
CA PRO A 16 0.13 -16.61 12.54
C PRO A 16 1.04 -15.80 11.61
N VAL A 17 2.24 -15.45 12.06
CA VAL A 17 3.16 -14.54 11.38
C VAL A 17 3.91 -15.28 10.27
N GLY A 18 4.20 -14.57 9.17
CA GLY A 18 5.06 -15.07 8.09
C GLY A 18 6.52 -15.21 8.50
N TYR A 19 7.37 -15.53 7.54
CA TYR A 19 8.81 -15.66 7.70
C TYR A 19 9.51 -14.34 7.31
N PRO A 20 10.20 -13.67 8.25
CA PRO A 20 10.88 -12.41 7.98
C PRO A 20 12.04 -12.58 7.00
N PRO A 21 12.34 -11.56 6.18
CA PRO A 21 13.52 -11.59 5.33
C PRO A 21 14.79 -11.59 6.19
N LYS A 22 15.85 -12.22 5.66
CA LYS A 22 17.20 -12.11 6.22
C LYS A 22 17.68 -10.68 6.09
N ILE A 23 18.26 -10.14 7.16
CA ILE A 23 18.85 -8.80 7.18
C ILE A 23 20.36 -8.94 7.06
N SER A 24 20.90 -8.52 5.93
CA SER A 24 22.35 -8.39 5.73
C SER A 24 22.82 -7.05 6.29
N ARG A 25 23.67 -7.07 7.32
CA ARG A 25 24.29 -5.84 7.83
C ARG A 25 25.15 -5.20 6.75
N LYS A 26 25.12 -3.87 6.68
CA LYS A 26 25.90 -3.07 5.74
C LYS A 26 26.94 -2.24 6.48
N GLN A 27 27.99 -1.82 5.79
CA GLN A 27 28.98 -0.90 6.34
C GLN A 27 28.62 0.53 5.92
N PRO A 28 28.67 1.51 6.85
CA PRO A 28 28.49 2.92 6.50
C PRO A 28 29.69 3.44 5.70
N ALA A 29 29.47 4.49 4.91
CA ALA A 29 30.55 5.23 4.28
C ALA A 29 31.46 5.89 5.33
N PRO A 30 32.77 6.05 5.05
CA PRO A 30 33.65 6.86 5.86
C PRO A 30 33.12 8.29 6.01
N ARG A 31 33.20 8.83 7.22
CA ARG A 31 32.76 10.19 7.52
C ARG A 31 33.84 11.20 7.16
N LEU A 32 33.41 12.42 6.87
CA LEU A 32 34.32 13.51 6.57
C LEU A 32 34.92 14.08 7.86
N SER A 33 36.23 14.31 7.91
CA SER A 33 36.85 14.98 9.06
C SER A 33 36.42 16.44 9.20
N SER A 34 36.01 17.08 8.10
CA SER A 34 35.44 18.43 8.03
C SER A 34 34.63 18.58 6.75
N LEU A 35 33.64 19.49 6.75
CA LEU A 35 32.90 19.90 5.55
C LEU A 35 33.59 21.05 4.79
N ASP A 36 34.58 21.72 5.39
CA ASP A 36 35.24 22.86 4.75
C ASP A 36 35.93 22.46 3.43
N GLY A 37 35.69 23.23 2.38
CA GLY A 37 36.14 22.95 1.01
C GLY A 37 35.46 21.76 0.31
N LYS A 38 34.48 21.11 0.95
CA LYS A 38 33.77 19.94 0.42
C LYS A 38 32.55 20.33 -0.42
N THR A 39 32.14 19.40 -1.28
CA THR A 39 30.94 19.51 -2.10
C THR A 39 29.86 18.58 -1.56
N ILE A 40 28.72 19.13 -1.13
CA ILE A 40 27.58 18.39 -0.61
C ILE A 40 26.44 18.44 -1.62
N TYR A 41 25.93 17.27 -2.02
CA TYR A 41 24.78 17.18 -2.89
C TYR A 41 23.48 17.22 -2.08
N LEU A 42 22.54 18.07 -2.47
CA LEU A 42 21.19 18.14 -1.93
C LEU A 42 20.26 17.47 -2.95
N ILE A 43 19.60 16.40 -2.56
CA ILE A 43 18.93 15.48 -3.49
C ILE A 43 17.43 15.54 -3.23
N ASP A 44 16.71 16.14 -4.18
CA ASP A 44 15.26 16.17 -4.18
C ASP A 44 14.69 14.84 -4.70
N SER A 45 13.95 14.17 -3.84
CA SER A 45 13.25 12.90 -4.11
C SER A 45 12.00 13.06 -5.00
N LYS A 46 11.68 14.27 -5.47
CA LYS A 46 10.54 14.59 -6.33
C LYS A 46 9.19 14.22 -5.72
N PHE A 47 9.00 14.64 -4.47
CA PHE A 47 7.71 14.53 -3.78
C PHE A 47 7.41 15.78 -2.95
N ASP A 48 6.32 16.46 -3.27
CA ASP A 48 5.67 17.58 -2.54
C ASP A 48 6.60 18.52 -1.76
N ASP A 49 6.94 19.65 -2.37
CA ASP A 49 7.72 20.75 -1.75
C ASP A 49 9.06 20.32 -1.12
N SER A 50 9.51 19.10 -1.37
CA SER A 50 10.81 18.56 -0.96
C SER A 50 11.95 19.47 -1.41
N VAL A 51 11.91 19.94 -2.67
CA VAL A 51 12.89 20.88 -3.21
C VAL A 51 12.88 22.22 -2.47
N GLU A 52 11.72 22.70 -2.03
CA GLU A 52 11.60 24.01 -1.36
C GLU A 52 12.25 23.97 0.03
N LEU A 53 12.11 22.86 0.76
CA LEU A 53 12.83 22.68 2.02
C LEU A 53 14.35 22.52 1.80
N LEU A 54 14.76 21.78 0.77
CA LEU A 54 16.19 21.61 0.45
C LEU A 54 16.86 22.94 0.03
N LYS A 55 16.14 23.86 -0.62
CA LYS A 55 16.63 25.23 -0.86
C LYS A 55 16.95 25.98 0.44
N GLN A 56 16.17 25.77 1.51
CA GLN A 56 16.47 26.39 2.80
C GLN A 56 17.71 25.78 3.47
N VAL A 57 17.91 24.46 3.33
CA VAL A 57 19.17 23.80 3.73
C VAL A 57 20.36 24.38 2.96
N GLN A 58 20.21 24.59 1.65
CA GLN A 58 21.22 25.20 0.81
C GLN A 58 21.58 26.62 1.26
N ALA A 59 20.56 27.45 1.51
CA ALA A 59 20.72 28.82 1.98
C ALA A 59 21.44 28.88 3.34
N TRP A 60 21.14 27.94 4.24
CA TRP A 60 21.82 27.84 5.53
C TRP A 60 23.33 27.58 5.36
N PHE A 61 23.72 26.63 4.50
CA PHE A 61 25.15 26.36 4.22
C PHE A 61 25.84 27.59 3.65
N ALA A 62 25.23 28.27 2.68
CA ALA A 62 25.80 29.48 2.08
C ALA A 62 26.04 30.59 3.13
N ALA A 63 25.11 30.75 4.08
CA ALA A 63 25.20 31.78 5.11
C ALA A 63 26.14 31.44 6.28
N ARG A 64 26.21 30.16 6.67
CA ARG A 64 26.88 29.72 7.91
C ARG A 64 28.18 28.95 7.69
N MET A 65 28.37 28.36 6.51
CA MET A 65 29.54 27.56 6.14
C MET A 65 29.94 27.84 4.67
N PRO A 66 30.36 29.07 4.33
CA PRO A 66 30.61 29.48 2.93
C PRO A 66 31.74 28.70 2.23
N GLY A 67 32.60 28.01 2.97
CA GLY A 67 33.60 27.09 2.42
C GLY A 67 33.02 25.78 1.87
N VAL A 68 31.76 25.46 2.17
CA VAL A 68 31.03 24.29 1.66
C VAL A 68 30.36 24.65 0.33
N ARG A 69 30.63 23.88 -0.72
CA ARG A 69 29.89 23.97 -1.99
C ARG A 69 28.67 23.08 -1.92
N THR A 70 27.52 23.55 -2.40
CA THR A 70 26.28 22.76 -2.42
C THR A 70 25.77 22.61 -3.85
N GLU A 71 25.36 21.40 -4.22
CA GLU A 71 24.80 21.06 -5.53
C GLU A 71 23.39 20.51 -5.35
N LEU A 72 22.37 21.28 -5.70
CA LEU A 72 20.99 20.81 -5.71
C LEU A 72 20.74 20.00 -6.99
N ARG A 73 20.31 18.76 -6.82
CA ARG A 73 19.92 17.84 -7.90
C ARG A 73 18.57 17.24 -7.59
N GLN A 74 17.79 17.02 -8.64
CA GLN A 74 16.56 16.24 -8.53
C GLN A 74 16.80 14.87 -9.18
N MET A 75 16.21 13.82 -8.61
CA MET A 75 16.28 12.49 -9.20
C MET A 75 15.71 12.45 -10.62
N ALA A 76 16.22 11.57 -11.46
CA ALA A 76 15.76 11.38 -12.83
C ALA A 76 14.30 10.91 -12.92
N SER A 77 13.74 10.37 -11.84
CA SER A 77 12.34 9.96 -11.74
C SER A 77 11.80 10.22 -10.32
N TYR A 78 10.56 9.79 -10.05
CA TYR A 78 9.97 9.88 -8.72
C TYR A 78 10.70 8.96 -7.72
N TYR A 79 10.61 9.28 -6.43
CA TYR A 79 11.28 8.59 -5.32
C TYR A 79 11.24 7.05 -5.33
N GLY A 80 10.26 6.42 -5.98
CA GLY A 80 10.14 4.96 -6.02
C GLY A 80 11.09 4.28 -7.01
N LYS A 81 11.86 5.04 -7.79
CA LYS A 81 12.86 4.53 -8.74
C LYS A 81 14.27 4.81 -8.25
N ASP A 82 15.18 3.90 -8.56
CA ASP A 82 16.60 4.07 -8.32
C ASP A 82 17.21 5.01 -9.37
N ASP A 83 18.31 5.69 -9.04
CA ASP A 83 19.01 6.63 -9.93
C ASP A 83 20.53 6.41 -9.95
N PRO A 84 21.01 5.30 -10.55
CA PRO A 84 22.43 4.95 -10.54
C PRO A 84 23.34 6.01 -11.17
N ASP A 85 22.83 6.77 -12.15
CA ASP A 85 23.59 7.80 -12.83
C ASP A 85 23.86 8.98 -11.90
N LEU A 86 22.84 9.46 -11.18
CA LEU A 86 23.02 10.48 -10.16
C LEU A 86 23.90 9.99 -9.00
N TRP A 87 23.73 8.74 -8.56
CA TRP A 87 24.59 8.15 -7.52
C TRP A 87 26.06 8.12 -7.94
N ASN A 88 26.36 7.77 -9.20
CA ASN A 88 27.72 7.78 -9.75
C ASN A 88 28.27 9.22 -9.92
N GLU A 89 27.44 10.19 -10.31
CA GLU A 89 27.83 11.61 -10.32
C GLU A 89 28.27 12.04 -8.92
N ILE A 90 27.46 11.77 -7.90
CA ILE A 90 27.75 12.16 -6.51
C ILE A 90 29.02 11.47 -6.01
N ARG A 91 29.19 10.17 -6.29
CA ARG A 91 30.40 9.44 -5.93
C ARG A 91 31.67 10.03 -6.55
N SER A 92 31.58 10.52 -7.80
CA SER A 92 32.74 11.01 -8.55
C SER A 92 33.07 12.48 -8.29
N ARG A 93 32.06 13.31 -8.00
CA ARG A 93 32.20 14.78 -7.91
C ARG A 93 31.83 15.35 -6.53
N GLY A 94 31.07 14.61 -5.75
CA GLY A 94 30.63 14.98 -4.40
C GLY A 94 31.54 14.41 -3.33
N HIS A 95 31.29 14.85 -2.09
CA HIS A 95 31.92 14.31 -0.88
C HIS A 95 30.90 13.80 0.13
N ALA A 96 29.66 14.28 0.07
CA ALA A 96 28.55 13.91 0.94
C ALA A 96 27.22 14.20 0.25
N ALA A 97 26.14 13.64 0.79
CA ALA A 97 24.79 13.86 0.30
C ALA A 97 23.77 14.13 1.42
N ILE A 98 22.74 14.88 1.11
CA ILE A 98 21.54 15.04 1.92
C ILE A 98 20.37 14.75 0.99
N ILE A 99 19.59 13.71 1.29
CA ILE A 99 18.42 13.35 0.50
C ILE A 99 17.15 13.57 1.30
N GLY A 100 16.17 14.18 0.67
CA GLY A 100 14.91 14.49 1.31
C GLY A 100 13.83 14.83 0.30
N VAL A 101 12.62 15.15 0.76
CA VAL A 101 12.16 14.99 2.15
C VAL A 101 11.22 13.81 2.21
N GLY A 102 11.47 12.87 3.12
CA GLY A 102 10.56 11.77 3.36
C GLY A 102 9.44 12.17 4.31
N HIS A 103 8.26 12.53 3.78
CA HIS A 103 7.12 13.04 4.57
C HIS A 103 5.78 12.33 4.28
N CYS A 104 5.84 11.12 3.75
CA CYS A 104 4.68 10.29 3.41
C CYS A 104 4.99 8.79 3.56
N SER A 105 3.95 7.96 3.61
CA SER A 105 4.07 6.51 3.88
C SER A 105 4.96 5.71 2.92
N THR A 106 5.21 6.22 1.71
CA THR A 106 5.95 5.54 0.64
C THR A 106 7.27 6.24 0.31
N CYS A 107 7.30 7.57 0.33
CA CYS A 107 8.50 8.36 0.10
C CYS A 107 9.46 8.33 1.30
N SER A 108 8.97 8.28 2.55
CA SER A 108 9.88 8.16 3.72
C SER A 108 10.71 6.87 3.67
N PRO A 109 10.14 5.68 3.43
CA PRO A 109 10.93 4.48 3.19
C PRO A 109 11.91 4.59 2.01
N ALA A 110 11.48 5.20 0.89
CA ALA A 110 12.33 5.34 -0.28
C ALA A 110 13.54 6.25 -0.01
N VAL A 111 13.34 7.42 0.61
CA VAL A 111 14.40 8.35 1.00
C VAL A 111 15.43 7.66 1.92
N SER A 112 14.99 6.92 2.94
CA SER A 112 15.92 6.16 3.79
C SER A 112 16.66 5.07 3.01
N THR A 113 16.00 4.41 2.05
CA THR A 113 16.62 3.37 1.23
C THR A 113 17.70 3.92 0.32
N HIS A 114 17.42 5.03 -0.37
CA HIS A 114 18.39 5.73 -1.22
C HIS A 114 19.59 6.22 -0.42
N ALA A 115 19.37 6.76 0.79
CA ALA A 115 20.46 7.12 1.69
C ALA A 115 21.34 5.91 2.05
N ILE A 116 20.74 4.76 2.38
CA ILE A 116 21.48 3.52 2.66
C ILE A 116 22.25 3.04 1.41
N THR A 117 21.68 3.17 0.22
CA THR A 117 22.36 2.82 -1.04
C THR A 117 23.61 3.68 -1.25
N LEU A 118 23.49 5.00 -1.12
CA LEU A 118 24.62 5.93 -1.22
C LEU A 118 25.72 5.61 -0.19
N GLU A 119 25.33 5.36 1.06
CA GLU A 119 26.22 4.97 2.16
C GLU A 119 26.99 3.68 1.86
N SER A 120 26.26 2.62 1.52
CA SER A 120 26.80 1.26 1.54
C SER A 120 27.34 0.76 0.21
N GLN A 121 26.86 1.29 -0.92
CA GLN A 121 27.25 0.84 -2.26
C GLN A 121 28.13 1.88 -2.98
N TYR A 122 27.89 3.17 -2.73
CA TYR A 122 28.63 4.25 -3.38
C TYR A 122 29.70 4.88 -2.48
N GLY A 123 29.72 4.54 -1.19
CA GLY A 123 30.69 5.05 -0.23
C GLY A 123 30.54 6.55 0.03
N VAL A 124 29.34 7.09 -0.13
CA VAL A 124 29.03 8.52 0.07
C VAL A 124 28.34 8.70 1.42
N PRO A 125 28.93 9.43 2.38
CA PRO A 125 28.27 9.74 3.65
C PRO A 125 27.02 10.56 3.38
N THR A 126 25.88 10.08 3.87
CA THR A 126 24.55 10.59 3.51
C THR A 126 23.67 10.79 4.74
N VAL A 127 22.92 11.88 4.77
CA VAL A 127 21.83 12.12 5.74
C VAL A 127 20.49 12.05 5.03
N ALA A 128 19.55 11.29 5.61
CA ALA A 128 18.16 11.27 5.16
C ALA A 128 17.32 12.27 5.97
N LEU A 129 16.69 13.22 5.29
CA LEU A 129 15.82 14.23 5.90
C LEU A 129 14.34 13.80 5.79
N HIS A 130 13.65 13.83 6.92
CA HIS A 130 12.28 13.35 7.07
C HIS A 130 11.44 14.35 7.88
N THR A 131 10.14 14.09 7.98
CA THR A 131 9.27 14.79 8.95
C THR A 131 9.00 13.93 10.19
N ASP A 132 8.72 14.57 11.32
CA ASP A 132 8.58 13.98 12.65
C ASP A 132 7.55 12.84 12.74
N LYS A 133 6.52 12.86 11.89
CA LYS A 133 5.49 11.80 11.86
C LYS A 133 6.00 10.45 11.32
N PHE A 134 7.19 10.41 10.72
CA PHE A 134 7.75 9.21 10.08
C PHE A 134 9.01 8.67 10.77
N VAL A 135 9.32 9.10 12.01
CA VAL A 135 10.47 8.62 12.80
C VAL A 135 10.53 7.09 12.86
N LYS A 136 9.44 6.44 13.27
CA LYS A 136 9.37 4.97 13.37
C LYS A 136 9.53 4.29 12.02
N VAL A 137 9.02 4.91 10.96
CA VAL A 137 9.14 4.39 9.59
C VAL A 137 10.61 4.40 9.16
N ALA A 138 11.29 5.54 9.30
CA ALA A 138 12.70 5.69 8.95
C ALA A 138 13.57 4.71 9.75
N GLN A 139 13.42 4.64 11.07
CA GLN A 139 14.17 3.72 11.95
C GLN A 139 13.96 2.24 11.59
N SER A 140 12.73 1.87 11.25
CA SER A 140 12.42 0.50 10.85
C SER A 140 13.03 0.17 9.48
N VAL A 141 13.01 1.12 8.53
CA VAL A 141 13.63 0.94 7.21
C VAL A 141 15.15 0.86 7.30
N THR A 142 15.82 1.69 8.10
CA THR A 142 17.27 1.63 8.28
C THR A 142 17.71 0.32 8.94
N ARG A 143 16.94 -0.17 9.91
CA ARG A 143 17.14 -1.50 10.51
C ARG A 143 16.98 -2.62 9.47
N MET A 144 15.91 -2.60 8.68
CA MET A 144 15.66 -3.61 7.64
C MET A 144 16.69 -3.54 6.50
N GLY A 145 17.17 -2.34 6.18
CA GLY A 145 18.22 -2.11 5.18
C GLY A 145 19.63 -2.47 5.67
N GLY A 146 19.78 -2.94 6.91
CA GLY A 146 21.05 -3.41 7.47
C GLY A 146 21.98 -2.32 7.97
N LEU A 147 21.51 -1.08 8.08
CA LEU A 147 22.29 0.07 8.53
C LEU A 147 21.50 0.89 9.57
N PRO A 148 21.17 0.31 10.75
CA PRO A 148 20.34 0.96 11.76
C PRO A 148 20.91 2.29 12.29
N GLN A 149 22.21 2.50 12.16
CA GLN A 149 22.91 3.73 12.52
C GLN A 149 22.91 4.81 11.42
N ALA A 150 22.28 4.55 10.26
CA ALA A 150 22.21 5.53 9.17
C ALA A 150 21.62 6.85 9.67
N PRO A 151 22.23 8.01 9.37
CA PRO A 151 21.75 9.29 9.88
C PRO A 151 20.38 9.66 9.32
N THR A 152 19.42 9.85 10.22
CA THR A 152 18.09 10.38 9.90
C THR A 152 17.84 11.63 10.72
N VAL A 153 17.45 12.72 10.07
CA VAL A 153 17.12 14.00 10.70
C VAL A 153 15.66 14.34 10.42
N PHE A 154 14.99 14.97 11.39
CA PHE A 154 13.57 15.26 11.32
C PHE A 154 13.27 16.75 11.40
N VAL A 155 12.27 17.20 10.63
CA VAL A 155 11.64 18.52 10.75
C VAL A 155 10.15 18.37 11.05
N PRO A 156 9.42 19.42 11.46
CA PRO A 156 7.97 19.33 11.67
C PRO A 156 7.19 18.95 10.40
N GLN A 157 6.12 18.16 10.54
CA GLN A 157 5.07 17.98 9.52
C GLN A 157 4.01 19.10 9.63
N PRO A 158 3.47 19.65 8.52
CA PRO A 158 3.77 19.34 7.12
C PRO A 158 4.87 20.24 6.53
N VAL A 159 5.57 19.73 5.51
CA VAL A 159 6.43 20.53 4.61
C VAL A 159 5.61 21.13 3.47
N MET A 160 4.63 20.37 2.98
CA MET A 160 3.76 20.81 1.89
C MET A 160 2.94 22.05 2.27
N GLY A 161 2.87 23.01 1.35
CA GLY A 161 2.08 24.24 1.46
C GLY A 161 2.66 25.28 2.41
N LYS A 162 3.92 25.11 2.84
CA LYS A 162 4.61 26.03 3.74
C LYS A 162 5.35 27.13 2.98
N SER A 163 5.37 28.33 3.55
CA SER A 163 6.14 29.43 2.98
C SER A 163 7.66 29.18 3.15
N PRO A 164 8.50 29.83 2.32
CA PRO A 164 9.95 29.77 2.50
C PRO A 164 10.41 30.16 3.91
N GLU A 165 9.74 31.12 4.56
CA GLU A 165 10.04 31.55 5.93
C GLU A 165 9.72 30.47 6.95
N GLU A 166 8.57 29.79 6.83
CA GLU A 166 8.21 28.67 7.70
C GLU A 166 9.21 27.50 7.53
N LEU A 167 9.57 27.16 6.29
CA LEU A 167 10.54 26.10 6.01
C LEU A 167 11.95 26.45 6.50
N ARG A 168 12.35 27.72 6.41
CA ARG A 168 13.60 28.19 6.99
C ARG A 168 13.60 28.05 8.50
N ALA A 169 12.49 28.37 9.17
CA ALA A 169 12.34 28.15 10.60
C ALA A 169 12.46 26.66 10.99
N TYR A 170 12.08 25.74 10.10
CA TYR A 170 12.30 24.30 10.33
C TYR A 170 13.79 23.94 10.28
N VAL A 171 14.51 24.46 9.28
CA VAL A 171 15.96 24.24 9.12
C VAL A 171 16.78 24.88 10.26
N GLU A 172 16.40 26.07 10.70
CA GLU A 172 17.04 26.79 11.81
C GLU A 172 16.59 26.29 13.20
N GLY A 173 15.53 25.50 13.24
CA GLY A 173 14.90 25.00 14.46
C GLY A 173 15.54 23.72 15.02
N LEU A 174 14.79 23.10 15.92
CA LEU A 174 15.16 21.82 16.53
C LEU A 174 14.54 20.66 15.76
N ASP A 175 15.30 19.58 15.64
CA ASP A 175 14.81 18.28 15.24
C ASP A 175 13.77 17.81 16.27
N PRO A 176 12.48 17.63 15.89
CA PRO A 176 11.43 17.30 16.86
C PRO A 176 11.60 15.94 17.55
N HIS A 177 12.44 15.06 17.01
CA HIS A 177 12.72 13.76 17.59
C HIS A 177 13.90 13.80 18.56
N SER A 178 15.03 14.40 18.15
CA SER A 178 16.26 14.40 18.95
C SER A 178 16.42 15.61 19.87
N GLY A 179 15.68 16.69 19.62
CA GLY A 179 15.81 17.98 20.32
C GLY A 179 17.08 18.76 19.97
N LYS A 180 17.94 18.25 19.07
CA LYS A 180 19.13 18.94 18.58
C LYS A 180 18.78 19.94 17.48
N PRO A 181 19.58 20.99 17.24
CA PRO A 181 19.39 21.83 16.05
C PRO A 181 19.49 20.99 14.76
N VAL A 182 18.56 21.19 13.83
CA VAL A 182 18.44 20.36 12.60
C VAL A 182 19.75 20.36 11.80
N MET A 183 20.29 21.54 11.51
CA MET A 183 21.54 21.65 10.75
C MET A 183 22.76 21.13 11.50
N GLN A 184 22.77 21.20 12.83
CA GLN A 184 23.82 20.55 13.62
C GLN A 184 23.74 19.03 13.46
N ALA A 185 22.55 18.43 13.57
CA ALA A 185 22.37 16.99 13.40
C ALA A 185 22.76 16.53 11.98
N ILE A 186 22.49 17.34 10.94
CA ILE A 186 22.94 17.07 9.57
C ILE A 186 24.48 17.08 9.48
N VAL A 187 25.13 18.13 9.98
CA VAL A 187 26.59 18.24 9.95
C VAL A 187 27.25 17.10 10.73
N GLU A 188 26.73 16.77 11.91
CA GLU A 188 27.19 15.64 12.73
C GLU A 188 27.04 14.31 11.96
N GLY A 189 25.89 14.07 11.32
CA GLY A 189 25.65 12.85 10.52
C GLY A 189 26.61 12.67 9.34
N LEU A 190 27.17 13.75 8.80
CA LEU A 190 28.15 13.69 7.71
C LEU A 190 29.61 13.60 8.19
N THR A 191 29.89 14.01 9.43
CA THR A 191 31.27 14.19 9.91
C THR A 191 31.67 13.31 11.09
N GLN A 192 30.74 12.95 11.96
CA GLN A 192 31.05 12.15 13.13
C GLN A 192 30.95 10.66 12.77
N GLY A 193 32.00 9.90 13.13
CA GLY A 193 32.06 8.45 12.93
C GLY A 193 30.80 7.77 13.43
N LEU A 194 30.14 7.01 12.55
CA LEU A 194 29.05 6.15 12.99
C LEU A 194 29.64 4.95 13.70
N ALA A 195 29.01 4.53 14.80
CA ALA A 195 29.42 3.31 15.49
C ALA A 195 29.54 2.18 14.47
N ALA A 196 30.73 1.57 14.39
CA ALA A 196 30.93 0.39 13.57
C ALA A 196 29.92 -0.67 14.02
N ASN A 197 29.27 -1.33 13.07
CA ASN A 197 28.56 -2.55 13.40
C ASN A 197 29.58 -3.49 14.03
N ALA A 198 29.36 -3.93 15.28
CA ALA A 198 30.26 -4.85 15.95
C ALA A 198 30.61 -6.02 15.00
N ALA A 199 31.89 -6.24 14.78
CA ALA A 199 32.42 -7.30 13.92
C ALA A 199 32.21 -8.67 14.59
N GLY A 200 31.74 -9.66 13.83
CA GLY A 200 31.40 -11.03 14.29
C GLY A 200 29.93 -11.37 14.05
N ASP A 201 29.58 -11.70 12.81
CA ASP A 201 29.16 -13.01 12.29
C ASP A 201 27.72 -13.45 12.63
N GLU A 202 26.81 -13.01 11.75
CA GLU A 202 25.70 -13.75 11.10
C GLU A 202 24.58 -12.74 10.70
N PRO A 203 23.81 -12.99 9.62
CA PRO A 203 22.54 -12.31 9.41
C PRO A 203 21.74 -12.32 10.72
N TYR A 204 20.93 -11.29 11.01
CA TYR A 204 19.94 -11.46 12.08
C TYR A 204 19.01 -12.61 11.65
N ALA A 205 19.26 -13.81 12.17
CA ALA A 205 18.41 -14.98 11.97
C ALA A 205 17.11 -14.69 12.71
N ARG A 206 16.18 -14.08 11.99
CA ARG A 206 14.81 -13.93 12.46
C ARG A 206 14.09 -15.20 12.06
N SER A 207 13.79 -16.05 13.03
CA SER A 207 12.88 -17.17 12.83
C SER A 207 11.51 -16.80 13.34
N THR A 208 10.49 -17.41 12.73
CA THR A 208 9.14 -17.41 13.27
C THR A 208 8.90 -18.82 13.80
N PRO A 209 8.58 -19.00 15.10
CA PRO A 209 8.26 -20.32 15.60
C PRO A 209 7.02 -20.87 14.89
N ARG A 210 6.91 -22.19 14.79
CA ARG A 210 5.73 -22.82 14.20
C ARG A 210 4.52 -22.72 15.14
N LEU A 211 4.76 -22.95 16.43
CA LEU A 211 3.77 -22.99 17.51
C LEU A 211 4.14 -22.00 18.60
N GLU A 212 3.13 -21.48 19.30
CA GLU A 212 3.29 -20.75 20.56
C GLU A 212 3.35 -21.73 21.74
N GLU A 213 3.89 -21.26 22.87
CA GLU A 213 3.92 -22.03 24.11
C GLU A 213 2.49 -22.37 24.57
N PRO A 214 2.24 -23.60 25.07
CA PRO A 214 0.93 -24.00 25.53
C PRO A 214 0.43 -23.15 26.69
N ASP A 215 -0.81 -22.67 26.62
CA ASP A 215 -1.43 -21.87 27.69
C ASP A 215 -2.96 -22.01 27.64
N THR A 216 -3.65 -21.44 28.63
CA THR A 216 -5.11 -21.33 28.66
C THR A 216 -5.64 -20.52 27.48
N GLU A 217 -6.88 -20.78 27.05
CA GLU A 217 -7.53 -20.07 25.95
C GLU A 217 -7.53 -18.54 26.16
N ASP A 218 -7.84 -18.08 27.36
CA ASP A 218 -7.89 -16.64 27.69
C ASP A 218 -6.50 -15.99 27.56
N ASN A 219 -5.45 -16.64 28.05
CA ASN A 219 -4.08 -16.14 27.93
C ASN A 219 -3.62 -16.11 26.48
N LEU A 220 -3.97 -17.11 25.68
CA LEU A 220 -3.66 -17.15 24.25
C LEU A 220 -4.41 -16.05 23.47
N ARG A 221 -5.68 -15.80 23.77
CA ARG A 221 -6.42 -14.67 23.18
C ARG A 221 -5.76 -13.34 23.52
N ALA A 222 -5.41 -13.14 24.79
CA ALA A 222 -4.72 -11.93 25.24
C ALA A 222 -3.32 -11.78 24.61
N LEU A 223 -2.59 -12.88 24.38
CA LEU A 223 -1.32 -12.90 23.64
C LEU A 223 -1.50 -12.40 22.20
N PHE A 224 -2.50 -12.94 21.48
CA PHE A 224 -2.76 -12.57 20.09
C PHE A 224 -3.17 -11.10 19.95
N GLU A 225 -3.97 -10.57 20.89
CA GLU A 225 -4.32 -9.14 20.93
C GLU A 225 -3.11 -8.26 21.27
N ARG A 226 -2.34 -8.61 22.31
CA ARG A 226 -1.14 -7.87 22.72
C ARG A 226 -0.10 -7.78 21.60
N ASN A 227 0.08 -8.87 20.85
CA ASN A 227 1.00 -8.93 19.72
C ASN A 227 0.43 -8.31 18.44
N ARG A 228 -0.83 -7.83 18.46
CA ARG A 228 -1.54 -7.28 17.31
C ARG A 228 -1.57 -8.26 16.15
N TRP A 229 -1.85 -9.54 16.44
CA TRP A 229 -2.07 -10.58 15.44
C TRP A 229 -3.53 -10.72 15.02
N THR A 230 -4.42 -10.00 15.70
CA THR A 230 -5.85 -9.93 15.39
C THR A 230 -6.22 -8.55 14.84
N ASP A 231 -7.48 -8.42 14.45
CA ASP A 231 -8.18 -7.19 14.12
C ASP A 231 -9.03 -6.69 15.31
N PHE A 232 -8.70 -7.12 16.53
CA PHE A 232 -9.46 -6.89 17.78
C PHE A 232 -10.88 -7.45 17.82
N LEU A 233 -11.34 -8.11 16.75
CA LEU A 233 -12.53 -8.94 16.78
C LEU A 233 -12.19 -10.34 17.32
N PRO A 234 -13.14 -11.07 17.91
CA PRO A 234 -12.91 -12.44 18.36
C PRO A 234 -12.37 -13.32 17.23
N ILE A 235 -11.36 -14.13 17.54
CA ILE A 235 -10.78 -15.11 16.62
C ILE A 235 -11.11 -16.54 17.04
N VAL A 236 -11.02 -17.48 16.10
CA VAL A 236 -10.89 -18.90 16.43
C VAL A 236 -9.41 -19.19 16.66
N LEU A 237 -9.03 -19.71 17.84
CA LEU A 237 -7.63 -20.05 18.09
C LEU A 237 -7.15 -21.14 17.11
N PRO A 238 -6.03 -20.93 16.40
CA PRO A 238 -5.55 -21.85 15.37
C PRO A 238 -4.79 -23.03 15.99
N THR A 239 -5.52 -23.94 16.65
CA THR A 239 -4.95 -25.19 17.16
C THR A 239 -4.50 -26.08 16.01
N GLU A 240 -3.57 -26.99 16.29
CA GLU A 240 -3.05 -27.93 15.28
C GLU A 240 -4.17 -28.72 14.58
N GLU A 241 -5.18 -29.19 15.34
CA GLU A 241 -6.34 -29.89 14.79
C GLU A 241 -7.13 -29.03 13.79
N ARG A 242 -7.39 -27.77 14.13
CA ARG A 242 -8.17 -26.85 13.27
C ARG A 242 -7.39 -26.47 12.02
N VAL A 243 -6.08 -26.27 12.13
CA VAL A 243 -5.21 -26.00 10.98
C VAL A 243 -5.13 -27.22 10.08
N ALA A 244 -4.98 -28.43 10.63
CA ALA A 244 -5.02 -29.68 9.87
C ALA A 244 -6.37 -29.89 9.16
N ALA A 245 -7.48 -29.49 9.78
CA ALA A 245 -8.80 -29.53 9.14
C ALA A 245 -8.91 -28.51 7.98
N MET A 246 -8.40 -27.28 8.16
CA MET A 246 -8.37 -26.24 7.12
C MET A 246 -7.55 -26.69 5.90
N LEU A 247 -6.40 -27.32 6.14
CA LEU A 247 -5.50 -27.80 5.08
C LEU A 247 -6.13 -28.87 4.17
N LYS A 248 -7.23 -29.53 4.58
CA LYS A 248 -7.98 -30.45 3.72
C LYS A 248 -8.71 -29.74 2.58
N GLY A 249 -8.83 -28.41 2.63
CA GLY A 249 -9.43 -27.59 1.58
C GLY A 249 -8.55 -27.36 0.36
N THR A 250 -7.35 -27.94 0.30
CA THR A 250 -6.43 -27.83 -0.84
C THR A 250 -5.63 -29.11 -1.03
N SER A 251 -5.20 -29.38 -2.27
CA SER A 251 -4.21 -30.43 -2.58
C SER A 251 -2.75 -30.01 -2.36
N ARG A 252 -2.50 -28.72 -2.08
CA ARG A 252 -1.15 -28.16 -1.92
C ARG A 252 -0.48 -28.59 -0.62
N ARG A 253 0.85 -28.69 -0.64
CA ARG A 253 1.60 -29.12 0.57
C ARG A 253 1.64 -27.99 1.60
N PRO A 254 1.54 -28.29 2.91
CA PRO A 254 1.55 -27.25 3.96
C PRO A 254 2.81 -26.37 3.98
N ASP A 255 3.95 -26.91 3.56
CA ASP A 255 5.26 -26.24 3.50
C ASP A 255 5.51 -25.50 2.18
N GLU A 256 4.62 -25.62 1.20
CA GLU A 256 4.73 -24.92 -0.08
C GLU A 256 4.61 -23.41 0.12
N VAL A 257 5.56 -22.65 -0.44
CA VAL A 257 5.54 -21.19 -0.43
C VAL A 257 4.43 -20.71 -1.36
N VAL A 258 3.48 -19.96 -0.80
CA VAL A 258 2.36 -19.38 -1.56
C VAL A 258 2.78 -18.06 -2.19
N GLY A 259 3.55 -17.25 -1.47
CA GLY A 259 3.95 -15.95 -1.96
C GLY A 259 4.82 -15.17 -0.99
N ARG A 260 5.04 -13.92 -1.38
CA ARG A 260 5.77 -12.94 -0.59
C ARG A 260 5.04 -11.61 -0.57
N MET A 261 5.06 -10.90 0.56
CA MET A 261 4.38 -9.62 0.70
C MET A 261 5.11 -8.69 1.67
N GLN A 262 4.83 -7.40 1.58
CA GLN A 262 5.36 -6.36 2.46
C GLN A 262 4.36 -5.20 2.55
N PRO A 263 4.33 -4.42 3.65
CA PRO A 263 3.36 -3.33 3.82
C PRO A 263 3.48 -2.26 2.72
N THR A 264 4.71 -1.96 2.31
CA THR A 264 5.06 -1.03 1.23
C THR A 264 6.47 -1.38 0.76
N PRO A 265 6.90 -1.01 -0.48
CA PRO A 265 8.28 -1.17 -0.89
C PRO A 265 9.28 -0.70 0.18
N ASN A 266 10.41 -1.41 0.26
CA ASN A 266 11.51 -1.12 1.19
C ASN A 266 11.23 -1.42 2.69
N ARG A 267 10.19 -2.19 3.00
CA ARG A 267 9.88 -2.63 4.39
C ARG A 267 10.23 -4.08 4.69
N GLY A 268 11.00 -4.71 3.80
CA GLY A 268 11.39 -6.12 3.88
C GLY A 268 10.28 -7.04 3.35
N LEU A 269 10.68 -7.93 2.44
CA LEU A 269 9.76 -8.84 1.76
C LEU A 269 9.63 -10.15 2.54
N TRP A 270 8.49 -10.36 3.18
CA TRP A 270 8.21 -11.54 4.00
C TRP A 270 7.69 -12.68 3.14
N GLU A 271 8.03 -13.92 3.52
CA GLU A 271 7.59 -15.15 2.85
C GLU A 271 6.57 -15.91 3.70
N TYR A 272 5.66 -16.65 3.09
CA TYR A 272 4.67 -17.44 3.81
C TYR A 272 4.26 -18.68 3.03
N THR A 273 3.92 -19.73 3.77
CA THR A 273 3.53 -21.04 3.24
C THR A 273 2.02 -21.26 3.32
N VAL A 274 1.54 -22.34 2.70
CA VAL A 274 0.14 -22.79 2.78
C VAL A 274 -0.31 -22.94 4.24
N GLU A 275 0.50 -23.53 5.13
CA GLU A 275 0.19 -23.64 6.56
C GLU A 275 -0.05 -22.27 7.20
N LYS A 276 0.79 -21.27 6.91
CA LYS A 276 0.64 -19.93 7.47
C LYS A 276 -0.62 -19.21 6.94
N VAL A 277 -1.02 -19.48 5.70
CA VAL A 277 -2.31 -19.00 5.18
C VAL A 277 -3.48 -19.70 5.89
N ALA A 278 -3.39 -21.03 6.11
CA ALA A 278 -4.41 -21.80 6.82
C ALA A 278 -4.61 -21.31 8.26
N VAL A 279 -3.53 -20.98 8.97
CA VAL A 279 -3.58 -20.41 10.33
C VAL A 279 -4.44 -19.14 10.36
N ASN A 280 -4.21 -18.21 9.44
CA ASN A 280 -4.97 -16.97 9.36
C ASN A 280 -6.42 -17.19 8.90
N ALA A 281 -6.65 -18.17 8.02
CA ALA A 281 -8.00 -18.57 7.62
C ALA A 281 -8.81 -19.14 8.80
N VAL A 282 -8.19 -19.99 9.62
CA VAL A 282 -8.81 -20.50 10.86
C VAL A 282 -9.14 -19.34 11.79
N MET A 283 -8.20 -18.42 12.03
CA MET A 283 -8.44 -17.26 12.89
C MET A 283 -9.66 -16.44 12.46
N ALA A 284 -9.87 -16.27 11.16
CA ALA A 284 -11.01 -15.57 10.59
C ALA A 284 -12.35 -16.31 10.75
N GLY A 285 -12.33 -17.60 11.10
CA GLY A 285 -13.50 -18.48 11.14
C GLY A 285 -13.90 -19.02 9.76
N ALA A 286 -13.00 -19.00 8.77
CA ALA A 286 -13.28 -19.54 7.44
C ALA A 286 -13.49 -21.06 7.49
N LYS A 287 -14.22 -21.59 6.50
CA LYS A 287 -14.35 -23.04 6.30
C LYS A 287 -13.31 -23.56 5.30
N PRO A 288 -12.93 -24.85 5.35
CA PRO A 288 -11.98 -25.44 4.40
C PRO A 288 -12.39 -25.26 2.94
N GLU A 289 -13.69 -25.28 2.62
CA GLU A 289 -14.19 -25.10 1.24
C GLU A 289 -13.85 -23.72 0.66
N TYR A 290 -13.56 -22.72 1.52
CA TYR A 290 -13.19 -21.36 1.10
C TYR A 290 -11.68 -21.21 0.90
N PHE A 291 -10.90 -22.18 1.36
CA PHE A 291 -9.46 -22.07 1.45
C PHE A 291 -8.77 -21.85 0.09
N PRO A 292 -9.20 -22.48 -1.03
CA PRO A 292 -8.63 -22.18 -2.34
C PRO A 292 -8.76 -20.71 -2.74
N ILE A 293 -9.87 -20.04 -2.40
CA ILE A 293 -10.07 -18.61 -2.66
C ILE A 293 -9.08 -17.79 -1.84
N ILE A 294 -8.89 -18.14 -0.57
CA ILE A 294 -7.96 -17.43 0.33
C ILE A 294 -6.51 -17.63 -0.11
N LEU A 295 -6.14 -18.83 -0.56
CA LEU A 295 -4.82 -19.12 -1.14
C LEU A 295 -4.58 -18.32 -2.43
N ALA A 296 -5.58 -18.25 -3.32
CA ALA A 296 -5.49 -17.43 -4.53
C ALA A 296 -5.30 -15.94 -4.20
N LEU A 297 -5.98 -15.42 -3.17
CA LEU A 297 -5.76 -14.04 -2.71
C LEU A 297 -4.34 -13.86 -2.15
N ALA A 298 -3.88 -14.78 -1.32
CA ALA A 298 -2.53 -14.75 -0.77
C ALA A 298 -1.46 -14.82 -1.88
N SER A 299 -1.64 -15.66 -2.90
CA SER A 299 -0.67 -15.84 -3.99
C SER A 299 -0.47 -14.58 -4.84
N THR A 300 -1.40 -13.61 -4.78
CA THR A 300 -1.21 -12.32 -5.45
C THR A 300 -0.04 -11.51 -4.88
N GLY A 301 0.37 -11.76 -3.63
CA GLY A 301 1.36 -10.96 -2.91
C GLY A 301 0.90 -9.52 -2.61
N ILE A 302 -0.35 -9.19 -2.91
CA ILE A 302 -0.95 -7.88 -2.63
C ILE A 302 -1.51 -7.92 -1.21
N SER A 303 -1.26 -6.86 -0.46
CA SER A 303 -1.80 -6.73 0.89
C SER A 303 -3.15 -6.03 0.89
N ALA A 304 -4.13 -6.61 1.58
CA ALA A 304 -5.38 -5.95 1.95
C ALA A 304 -5.19 -4.82 2.97
N ARG A 305 -4.02 -4.75 3.62
CA ARG A 305 -3.68 -3.79 4.68
C ARG A 305 -2.29 -3.18 4.48
N GLY A 306 -1.99 -2.83 3.22
CA GLY A 306 -0.77 -2.12 2.84
C GLY A 306 -0.67 -0.73 3.50
N SER A 307 0.55 -0.22 3.63
CA SER A 307 0.79 1.10 4.22
C SER A 307 0.48 2.21 3.23
N THR A 308 -0.46 3.08 3.59
CA THR A 308 -0.78 4.27 2.79
C THR A 308 -1.29 5.39 3.68
N SER A 309 -0.78 6.62 3.50
CA SER A 309 -1.33 7.80 4.16
C SER A 309 -2.77 8.12 3.75
N SER A 310 -3.19 7.64 2.57
CA SER A 310 -4.53 7.87 2.04
C SER A 310 -5.64 6.99 2.66
N SER A 311 -5.29 6.07 3.57
CA SER A 311 -6.23 5.13 4.20
C SER A 311 -7.01 4.24 3.21
N ALA A 312 -6.42 3.92 2.05
CA ALA A 312 -7.04 3.05 1.06
C ALA A 312 -7.20 1.62 1.57
N SER A 313 -8.28 0.96 1.10
CA SER A 313 -8.51 -0.47 1.23
C SER A 313 -8.37 -1.18 -0.12
N THR A 314 -8.30 -2.50 -0.08
CA THR A 314 -8.59 -3.34 -1.24
C THR A 314 -10.10 -3.56 -1.43
N MET A 315 -10.46 -3.99 -2.64
CA MET A 315 -11.75 -4.59 -2.98
C MET A 315 -11.50 -5.90 -3.72
N THR A 316 -12.26 -6.93 -3.39
CA THR A 316 -12.08 -8.28 -3.93
C THR A 316 -13.37 -8.76 -4.58
N VAL A 317 -13.27 -9.15 -5.85
CA VAL A 317 -14.40 -9.69 -6.63
C VAL A 317 -14.12 -11.15 -6.97
N VAL A 318 -15.02 -12.03 -6.56
CA VAL A 318 -14.97 -13.47 -6.86
C VAL A 318 -15.87 -13.76 -8.06
N ASN A 319 -15.38 -14.62 -8.95
CA ASN A 319 -15.96 -14.92 -10.24
C ASN A 319 -15.97 -16.43 -10.51
N GLY A 320 -16.91 -16.88 -11.37
CA GLY A 320 -17.00 -18.27 -11.82
C GLY A 320 -17.74 -19.23 -10.86
N PRO A 321 -17.71 -20.55 -11.17
CA PRO A 321 -18.50 -21.57 -10.47
C PRO A 321 -18.29 -21.66 -8.95
N ILE A 322 -17.08 -21.36 -8.46
CA ILE A 322 -16.73 -21.42 -7.03
C ILE A 322 -17.70 -20.64 -6.14
N ARG A 323 -18.32 -19.57 -6.65
CA ARG A 323 -19.26 -18.74 -5.87
C ARG A 323 -20.49 -19.53 -5.44
N HIS A 324 -21.00 -20.39 -6.32
CA HIS A 324 -22.11 -21.29 -6.01
C HIS A 324 -21.66 -22.43 -5.10
N GLU A 325 -20.51 -23.02 -5.40
CA GLU A 325 -19.94 -24.15 -4.63
C GLU A 325 -19.69 -23.79 -3.16
N THR A 326 -19.22 -22.56 -2.91
CA THR A 326 -18.92 -22.05 -1.57
C THR A 326 -20.11 -21.32 -0.92
N GLY A 327 -21.21 -21.15 -1.65
CA GLY A 327 -22.39 -20.43 -1.19
C GLY A 327 -22.13 -18.95 -0.92
N MET A 328 -21.22 -18.31 -1.67
CA MET A 328 -21.02 -16.87 -1.60
C MET A 328 -22.27 -16.11 -2.03
N ASN A 329 -22.52 -14.97 -1.41
CA ASN A 329 -23.63 -14.10 -1.77
C ASN A 329 -23.22 -13.09 -2.84
N PHE A 330 -23.96 -13.07 -3.95
CA PHE A 330 -23.90 -12.06 -5.01
C PHE A 330 -25.25 -11.35 -5.22
N GLY A 331 -26.25 -11.64 -4.39
CA GLY A 331 -27.61 -11.08 -4.42
C GLY A 331 -27.83 -9.93 -3.44
N ILE A 332 -29.02 -9.88 -2.83
CA ILE A 332 -29.37 -8.85 -1.83
C ILE A 332 -28.34 -8.86 -0.69
N GLY A 333 -27.74 -7.70 -0.41
CA GLY A 333 -26.76 -7.55 0.67
C GLY A 333 -25.40 -8.21 0.39
N ALA A 334 -25.03 -8.46 -0.88
CA ALA A 334 -23.77 -9.13 -1.26
C ALA A 334 -22.50 -8.49 -0.67
N MET A 335 -22.49 -7.17 -0.50
CA MET A 335 -21.37 -6.42 0.09
C MET A 335 -21.52 -6.18 1.61
N GLY A 336 -22.49 -6.84 2.26
CA GLY A 336 -22.78 -6.74 3.68
C GLY A 336 -22.41 -8.00 4.46
N PRO A 337 -22.55 -8.00 5.80
CA PRO A 337 -22.12 -9.08 6.69
C PRO A 337 -23.08 -10.29 6.72
N TYR A 338 -23.97 -10.44 5.74
CA TYR A 338 -25.08 -11.39 5.77
C TYR A 338 -24.75 -12.77 5.18
N ASN A 339 -23.48 -13.00 4.81
CA ASN A 339 -23.03 -14.27 4.27
C ASN A 339 -21.67 -14.66 4.89
N HIS A 340 -21.61 -15.89 5.38
CA HIS A 340 -20.43 -16.42 6.07
C HIS A 340 -19.20 -16.50 5.16
N ALA A 341 -19.36 -16.92 3.90
CA ALA A 341 -18.24 -17.02 2.95
C ALA A 341 -17.67 -15.62 2.64
N ASN A 342 -18.50 -14.66 2.22
CA ASN A 342 -18.05 -13.29 1.92
C ASN A 342 -17.32 -12.65 3.12
N ALA A 343 -17.91 -12.78 4.32
CA ALA A 343 -17.36 -12.19 5.53
C ALA A 343 -16.01 -12.82 5.93
N THR A 344 -15.93 -14.16 5.95
CA THR A 344 -14.74 -14.87 6.46
C THR A 344 -13.62 -14.93 5.44
N ILE A 345 -13.89 -15.01 4.13
CA ILE A 345 -12.86 -14.92 3.09
C ILE A 345 -12.17 -13.54 3.15
N GLY A 346 -12.96 -12.47 3.17
CA GLY A 346 -12.41 -11.13 3.24
C GLY A 346 -11.67 -10.84 4.54
N ARG A 347 -12.21 -11.29 5.68
CA ARG A 347 -11.52 -11.18 6.98
C ARG A 347 -10.22 -12.00 7.01
N ALA A 348 -10.21 -13.22 6.45
CA ALA A 348 -9.00 -14.03 6.31
C ALA A 348 -7.95 -13.30 5.48
N TYR A 349 -8.34 -12.68 4.36
CA TYR A 349 -7.44 -11.89 3.54
C TYR A 349 -6.86 -10.68 4.29
N SER A 350 -7.67 -9.99 5.10
CA SER A 350 -7.18 -8.91 5.97
C SER A 350 -6.24 -9.41 7.07
N LEU A 351 -6.57 -10.50 7.78
CA LEU A 351 -5.72 -11.08 8.83
C LEU A 351 -4.38 -11.56 8.28
N LEU A 352 -4.40 -12.38 7.22
CA LEU A 352 -3.19 -12.86 6.58
C LEU A 352 -2.34 -11.70 6.05
N SER A 353 -2.97 -10.64 5.52
CA SER A 353 -2.22 -9.47 5.02
C SER A 353 -1.45 -8.77 6.13
N GLN A 354 -2.02 -8.65 7.33
CA GLN A 354 -1.31 -8.07 8.48
C GLN A 354 -0.20 -8.99 8.98
N ASN A 355 -0.50 -10.28 9.16
CA ASN A 355 0.40 -11.19 9.86
C ASN A 355 1.54 -11.70 8.95
N LEU A 356 1.26 -11.91 7.66
CA LEU A 356 2.22 -12.47 6.71
C LEU A 356 3.14 -11.42 6.08
N GLN A 357 2.78 -10.12 6.14
CA GLN A 357 3.65 -9.03 5.68
C GLN A 357 4.61 -8.48 6.75
N GLY A 358 4.56 -9.00 7.97
CA GLY A 358 5.33 -8.46 9.08
C GLY A 358 4.69 -7.28 9.81
N GLY A 359 3.36 -7.16 9.77
CA GLY A 359 2.57 -6.24 10.59
C GLY A 359 1.76 -5.23 9.78
N SER A 360 0.74 -4.65 10.40
CA SER A 360 -0.04 -3.50 9.90
C SER A 360 -0.34 -2.57 11.09
N VAL A 361 0.74 -2.03 11.66
CA VAL A 361 0.78 -1.33 12.95
C VAL A 361 0.66 0.17 12.71
N PRO A 362 -0.39 0.84 13.24
CA PRO A 362 -0.55 2.28 13.11
C PRO A 362 0.68 3.06 13.58
N GLY A 363 1.15 4.00 12.74
CA GLY A 363 2.33 4.82 12.98
C GLY A 363 3.66 4.11 12.72
N GLU A 364 3.63 2.86 12.24
CA GLU A 364 4.82 2.09 11.89
C GLU A 364 4.65 1.44 10.51
N THR A 365 3.97 0.29 10.39
CA THR A 365 3.72 -0.37 9.10
C THR A 365 2.37 -0.01 8.47
N PHE A 366 1.54 0.78 9.16
CA PHE A 366 0.30 1.35 8.63
C PHE A 366 0.25 2.85 8.94
N MET A 367 0.04 3.68 7.92
CA MET A 367 0.17 5.15 8.04
C MET A 367 -1.09 5.92 7.63
N GLY A 368 -2.26 5.26 7.55
CA GLY A 368 -3.52 5.92 7.16
C GLY A 368 -3.84 7.11 8.05
N SER A 369 -4.02 8.30 7.46
CA SER A 369 -4.25 9.53 8.21
C SER A 369 -5.52 9.50 9.07
N ILE A 370 -6.59 8.86 8.58
CA ILE A 370 -7.86 8.70 9.31
C ILE A 370 -8.27 7.23 9.49
N GLY A 371 -7.70 6.30 8.70
CA GLY A 371 -8.11 4.90 8.66
C GLY A 371 -9.34 4.65 7.78
N SER A 372 -9.73 3.37 7.61
CA SER A 372 -10.91 2.99 6.84
C SER A 372 -11.48 1.67 7.34
N ASN A 373 -12.79 1.64 7.62
CA ASN A 373 -13.48 0.41 8.04
C ASN A 373 -13.54 -0.65 6.93
N TYR A 374 -13.29 -0.28 5.67
CA TYR A 374 -13.19 -1.24 4.57
C TYR A 374 -12.05 -2.25 4.77
N THR A 375 -11.01 -1.86 5.52
CA THR A 375 -9.82 -2.70 5.76
C THR A 375 -10.08 -3.93 6.63
N TYR A 376 -11.21 -4.00 7.36
CA TYR A 376 -11.58 -5.19 8.14
C TYR A 376 -11.93 -6.40 7.27
N ASN A 377 -12.41 -6.20 6.05
CA ASN A 377 -12.85 -7.27 5.14
C ASN A 377 -12.28 -7.17 3.72
N GLY A 378 -11.68 -6.04 3.34
CA GLY A 378 -11.15 -5.85 1.99
C GLY A 378 -12.23 -5.87 0.90
N ILE A 379 -13.46 -5.48 1.27
CA ILE A 379 -14.68 -5.40 0.43
C ILE A 379 -14.79 -6.64 -0.47
N THR A 380 -15.01 -7.80 0.14
CA THR A 380 -15.00 -9.08 -0.56
C THR A 380 -16.42 -9.52 -0.91
N PHE A 381 -16.70 -9.67 -2.20
CA PHE A 381 -18.01 -10.09 -2.70
C PHE A 381 -17.90 -10.88 -4.01
N ALA A 382 -19.00 -11.51 -4.40
CA ALA A 382 -19.13 -12.26 -5.64
C ALA A 382 -19.85 -11.41 -6.70
N GLU A 383 -19.41 -11.45 -7.96
CA GLU A 383 -20.19 -10.88 -9.07
C GLU A 383 -21.51 -11.68 -9.27
N ASN A 384 -22.55 -11.06 -9.80
CA ASN A 384 -23.80 -11.71 -10.19
C ASN A 384 -23.81 -11.85 -11.71
N GLU A 385 -23.17 -12.91 -12.20
CA GLU A 385 -22.92 -13.09 -13.64
C GLU A 385 -24.20 -13.38 -14.42
N GLU A 386 -25.10 -14.15 -13.81
CA GLU A 386 -26.34 -14.62 -14.42
C GLU A 386 -27.37 -13.50 -14.58
N ARG A 387 -27.25 -12.43 -13.79
CA ARG A 387 -28.12 -11.25 -13.88
C ARG A 387 -27.44 -10.05 -14.54
N SER A 388 -26.15 -10.16 -14.88
CA SER A 388 -25.43 -9.15 -15.66
C SER A 388 -25.91 -9.17 -17.12
N PRO A 389 -26.20 -8.00 -17.74
CA PRO A 389 -26.45 -7.93 -19.18
C PRO A 389 -25.18 -8.06 -20.02
N TRP A 390 -24.01 -8.09 -19.39
CA TRP A 390 -22.71 -8.18 -20.05
C TRP A 390 -21.89 -9.37 -19.56
N GLU A 391 -20.80 -9.66 -20.26
CA GLU A 391 -19.83 -10.67 -19.85
C GLU A 391 -19.22 -10.40 -18.45
N PRO A 392 -18.92 -11.45 -17.67
CA PRO A 392 -18.29 -11.35 -16.36
C PRO A 392 -16.93 -10.64 -16.38
N LEU A 393 -16.55 -10.04 -15.24
CA LEU A 393 -15.27 -9.37 -15.07
C LEU A 393 -14.08 -10.27 -15.43
N HIS A 394 -14.05 -11.51 -14.94
CA HIS A 394 -12.92 -12.43 -15.18
C HIS A 394 -12.72 -12.77 -16.66
N VAL A 395 -13.81 -12.84 -17.44
CA VAL A 395 -13.74 -13.06 -18.90
C VAL A 395 -13.06 -11.89 -19.59
N GLN A 396 -13.38 -10.65 -19.19
CA GLN A 396 -12.68 -9.46 -19.69
C GLN A 396 -11.21 -9.41 -19.28
N LYS A 397 -10.82 -10.16 -18.25
CA LYS A 397 -9.42 -10.33 -17.81
C LYS A 397 -8.72 -11.53 -18.46
N GLY A 398 -9.36 -12.17 -19.44
CA GLY A 398 -8.76 -13.22 -20.26
C GLY A 398 -8.99 -14.65 -19.77
N PHE A 399 -9.84 -14.87 -18.76
CA PHE A 399 -10.17 -16.20 -18.28
C PHE A 399 -11.39 -16.79 -19.01
N SER A 400 -11.51 -18.12 -19.06
CA SER A 400 -12.72 -18.78 -19.56
C SER A 400 -13.89 -18.60 -18.61
N ARG A 401 -15.12 -18.69 -19.13
CA ARG A 401 -16.36 -18.58 -18.33
C ARG A 401 -16.47 -19.62 -17.20
N ASP A 402 -15.86 -20.79 -17.40
CA ASP A 402 -15.89 -21.88 -16.44
C ASP A 402 -14.77 -21.78 -15.40
N ALA A 403 -13.85 -20.82 -15.53
CA ALA A 403 -12.75 -20.63 -14.59
C ALA A 403 -13.22 -19.88 -13.35
N SER A 404 -12.82 -20.37 -12.18
CA SER A 404 -13.03 -19.66 -10.93
C SER A 404 -11.86 -18.73 -10.67
N THR A 405 -12.13 -17.45 -10.37
CA THR A 405 -11.07 -16.45 -10.17
C THR A 405 -11.37 -15.50 -9.02
N VAL A 406 -10.30 -14.87 -8.52
CA VAL A 406 -10.39 -13.68 -7.67
C VAL A 406 -9.71 -12.51 -8.35
N THR A 407 -10.36 -11.35 -8.33
CA THR A 407 -9.81 -10.08 -8.78
C THR A 407 -9.60 -9.15 -7.59
N VAL A 408 -8.38 -8.62 -7.47
CA VAL A 408 -8.00 -7.67 -6.41
C VAL A 408 -7.87 -6.27 -7.01
N PHE A 409 -8.59 -5.33 -6.42
CA PHE A 409 -8.45 -3.90 -6.64
C PHE A 409 -7.83 -3.22 -5.41
N HIS A 410 -7.16 -2.09 -5.61
CA HIS A 410 -6.59 -1.26 -4.53
C HIS A 410 -6.87 0.22 -4.76
N GLY A 411 -7.23 0.95 -3.70
CA GLY A 411 -7.51 2.39 -3.77
C GLY A 411 -8.83 2.80 -3.12
N CYS A 412 -9.65 1.82 -2.70
CA CYS A 412 -10.99 2.04 -2.20
C CYS A 412 -10.98 2.86 -0.90
N ARG A 413 -11.23 4.17 -1.02
CA ARG A 413 -11.25 5.14 0.10
C ARG A 413 -12.64 5.71 0.34
N SER A 414 -13.37 5.95 -0.75
CA SER A 414 -14.68 6.57 -0.75
C SER A 414 -15.57 5.90 -1.80
N THR A 415 -16.86 6.14 -1.65
CA THR A 415 -17.91 5.69 -2.56
C THR A 415 -18.82 6.86 -2.88
N THR A 416 -19.13 7.05 -4.15
CA THR A 416 -20.29 7.85 -4.56
C THR A 416 -21.39 6.91 -5.01
N PHE A 417 -22.64 7.17 -4.60
CA PHE A 417 -23.76 6.28 -4.88
C PHE A 417 -24.93 7.04 -5.50
N ASN A 418 -25.78 6.32 -6.23
CA ASN A 418 -26.98 6.87 -6.84
C ASN A 418 -28.08 5.81 -6.93
N LEU A 419 -29.31 6.26 -7.17
CA LEU A 419 -30.48 5.41 -7.36
C LEU A 419 -30.87 5.41 -8.84
N GLY A 420 -30.55 4.30 -9.51
CA GLY A 420 -30.80 4.06 -10.92
C GLY A 420 -30.19 5.13 -11.82
N LEU A 421 -30.67 5.16 -13.06
CA LEU A 421 -30.48 6.24 -14.01
C LEU A 421 -31.84 6.91 -14.19
N ARG A 422 -31.94 8.24 -14.00
CA ARG A 422 -33.16 9.00 -14.30
C ARG A 422 -33.30 9.21 -15.82
N LYS A 423 -34.45 9.71 -16.31
CA LYS A 423 -34.69 9.81 -17.76
C LYS A 423 -33.85 10.92 -18.39
N ASP A 424 -33.89 12.11 -17.79
CA ASP A 424 -33.51 13.33 -18.52
C ASP A 424 -32.04 13.74 -18.31
N HIS A 425 -31.48 13.58 -17.10
CA HIS A 425 -30.15 14.09 -16.73
C HIS A 425 -29.17 13.05 -16.20
N TRP A 426 -29.40 11.75 -16.49
CA TRP A 426 -28.55 10.70 -15.90
C TRP A 426 -27.10 10.76 -16.38
N ARG A 427 -26.83 11.28 -17.58
CA ARG A 427 -25.46 11.39 -18.11
C ARG A 427 -24.67 12.42 -17.31
N GLU A 428 -25.28 13.56 -17.01
CA GLU A 428 -24.74 14.61 -16.15
C GLU A 428 -24.53 14.09 -14.73
N HIS A 429 -25.51 13.39 -14.15
CA HIS A 429 -25.35 12.80 -12.82
C HIS A 429 -24.18 11.80 -12.77
N VAL A 430 -24.02 10.95 -13.79
CA VAL A 430 -22.88 10.02 -13.85
C VAL A 430 -21.57 10.77 -14.05
N LYS A 431 -21.54 11.82 -14.87
CA LYS A 431 -20.37 12.70 -15.01
C LYS A 431 -19.98 13.31 -13.66
N ASP A 432 -20.94 13.84 -12.91
CA ASP A 432 -20.69 14.43 -11.60
C ASP A 432 -20.17 13.40 -10.60
N MET A 433 -20.69 12.16 -10.64
CA MET A 433 -20.15 11.05 -9.85
C MET A 433 -18.70 10.71 -10.24
N LEU A 434 -18.37 10.71 -11.53
CA LEU A 434 -16.99 10.48 -12.00
C LEU A 434 -16.04 11.59 -11.56
N LEU A 435 -16.46 12.86 -11.65
CA LEU A 435 -15.69 14.01 -11.18
C LEU A 435 -15.54 14.04 -9.66
N GLY A 436 -16.47 13.42 -8.92
CA GLY A 436 -16.40 13.21 -7.47
C GLY A 436 -15.55 12.01 -7.06
N THR A 437 -15.12 11.16 -8.01
CA THR A 437 -14.16 10.08 -7.76
C THR A 437 -12.75 10.65 -7.80
N ASP A 438 -11.82 10.12 -6.98
CA ASP A 438 -10.45 10.64 -6.98
C ASP A 438 -9.78 10.45 -8.35
N ALA A 439 -9.05 11.48 -8.82
CA ALA A 439 -8.56 11.53 -10.19
C ALA A 439 -7.40 10.57 -10.49
N ILE A 440 -6.80 9.97 -9.46
CA ILE A 440 -5.66 9.06 -9.63
C ILE A 440 -6.07 7.60 -9.66
N THR A 441 -7.21 7.22 -9.07
CA THR A 441 -7.74 5.86 -9.12
C THR A 441 -8.97 5.75 -10.02
N ALA A 442 -8.87 4.88 -11.02
CA ALA A 442 -9.94 4.73 -12.01
C ALA A 442 -11.24 4.20 -11.36
N PRO A 443 -12.40 4.56 -11.92
CA PRO A 443 -13.68 4.15 -11.38
C PRO A 443 -13.94 2.65 -11.60
N VAL A 444 -14.38 1.98 -10.54
CA VAL A 444 -15.05 0.69 -10.60
C VAL A 444 -16.53 0.90 -10.29
N LEU A 445 -17.38 0.72 -11.31
CA LEU A 445 -18.82 0.75 -11.13
C LEU A 445 -19.27 -0.58 -10.53
N VAL A 446 -19.97 -0.51 -9.40
CA VAL A 446 -20.62 -1.64 -8.75
C VAL A 446 -22.12 -1.46 -8.87
N LEU A 447 -22.74 -2.25 -9.75
CA LEU A 447 -24.10 -2.02 -10.22
C LEU A 447 -25.05 -3.11 -9.73
N ASP A 448 -26.22 -2.70 -9.20
CA ASP A 448 -27.38 -3.60 -9.14
C ASP A 448 -27.82 -3.99 -10.58
N PRO A 449 -28.31 -5.23 -10.81
CA PRO A 449 -28.73 -5.64 -12.14
C PRO A 449 -29.81 -4.75 -12.78
N ILE A 450 -30.68 -4.09 -11.99
CA ILE A 450 -31.65 -3.11 -12.50
C ILE A 450 -30.91 -1.96 -13.19
N THR A 451 -29.91 -1.38 -12.53
CA THR A 451 -29.16 -0.25 -13.09
C THR A 451 -28.30 -0.67 -14.26
N ALA A 452 -27.71 -1.86 -14.22
CA ALA A 452 -26.96 -2.42 -15.34
C ALA A 452 -27.84 -2.47 -16.62
N ARG A 453 -29.10 -2.95 -16.51
CA ARG A 453 -30.05 -2.91 -17.63
C ARG A 453 -30.43 -1.50 -18.05
N GLN A 454 -30.57 -0.56 -17.12
CA GLN A 454 -30.85 0.84 -17.47
C GLN A 454 -29.72 1.47 -18.30
N PHE A 455 -28.45 1.13 -18.04
CA PHE A 455 -27.33 1.55 -18.89
C PHE A 455 -27.45 0.97 -20.31
N VAL A 456 -27.95 -0.25 -20.47
CA VAL A 456 -28.24 -0.83 -21.79
C VAL A 456 -29.41 -0.10 -22.46
N GLU A 457 -30.57 -0.06 -21.80
CA GLU A 457 -31.83 0.45 -22.36
C GLU A 457 -31.81 1.94 -22.67
N ARG A 458 -31.16 2.76 -21.83
CA ARG A 458 -31.15 4.23 -21.97
C ARG A 458 -29.84 4.77 -22.52
N GLY A 459 -28.74 4.05 -22.26
CA GLY A 459 -27.40 4.41 -22.73
C GLY A 459 -27.07 3.82 -24.10
N GLY A 460 -27.76 2.74 -24.52
CA GLY A 460 -27.41 1.99 -25.72
C GLY A 460 -26.14 1.14 -25.56
N PHE A 461 -25.71 0.89 -24.32
CA PHE A 461 -24.46 0.18 -24.02
C PHE A 461 -24.68 -1.34 -24.01
N ASP A 462 -25.00 -1.93 -25.16
CA ASP A 462 -25.20 -3.38 -25.35
C ASP A 462 -23.95 -4.24 -25.03
N THR A 463 -22.78 -3.62 -24.88
CA THR A 463 -21.53 -4.24 -24.48
C THR A 463 -20.88 -3.44 -23.36
N LYS A 464 -20.20 -4.13 -22.44
CA LYS A 464 -19.51 -3.49 -21.30
C LYS A 464 -18.44 -2.52 -21.79
N GLN A 465 -17.79 -2.81 -22.93
CA GLN A 465 -16.78 -1.92 -23.53
C GLN A 465 -17.38 -0.58 -24.01
N LYS A 466 -18.60 -0.55 -24.56
CA LYS A 466 -19.25 0.71 -24.95
C LYS A 466 -19.51 1.60 -23.72
N LEU A 467 -19.94 1.01 -22.60
CA LEU A 467 -20.08 1.74 -21.34
C LEU A 467 -18.73 2.28 -20.86
N ILE A 468 -17.69 1.43 -20.81
CA ILE A 468 -16.33 1.81 -20.40
C ILE A 468 -15.79 2.97 -21.25
N ARG A 469 -15.92 2.89 -22.58
CA ARG A 469 -15.51 3.96 -23.50
C ARG A 469 -16.26 5.26 -23.22
N TRP A 470 -17.57 5.19 -23.06
CA TRP A 470 -18.37 6.38 -22.74
C TRP A 470 -17.96 7.02 -21.41
N LEU A 471 -17.66 6.22 -20.37
CA LEU A 471 -17.15 6.73 -19.09
C LEU A 471 -15.79 7.43 -19.26
N HIS A 472 -14.89 6.84 -20.06
CA HIS A 472 -13.59 7.44 -20.41
C HIS A 472 -13.73 8.79 -21.13
N GLU A 473 -14.66 8.90 -22.07
CA GLU A 473 -14.95 10.12 -22.83
C GLU A 473 -15.71 11.17 -22.00
N THR A 474 -16.50 10.74 -21.02
CA THR A 474 -17.33 11.63 -20.20
C THR A 474 -16.58 12.25 -19.02
N ALA A 475 -15.61 11.53 -18.45
CA ALA A 475 -14.81 11.96 -17.31
C ALA A 475 -13.72 12.97 -17.72
N GLU A 476 -14.13 14.20 -18.05
CA GLU A 476 -13.24 15.28 -18.46
C GLU A 476 -13.26 16.47 -17.49
N MET A 477 -12.07 17.04 -17.26
CA MET A 477 -11.85 18.20 -16.39
C MET A 477 -10.92 19.20 -17.10
N PRO A 478 -11.12 20.53 -16.98
CA PRO A 478 -10.18 21.51 -17.52
C PRO A 478 -8.75 21.28 -17.02
N ALA A 479 -7.76 21.37 -17.90
CA ALA A 479 -6.36 21.10 -17.59
C ALA A 479 -5.84 21.89 -16.40
N GLY A 480 -6.22 23.16 -16.26
CA GLY A 480 -5.85 24.00 -15.12
C GLY A 480 -6.30 23.39 -13.80
N ARG A 481 -7.57 22.94 -13.73
CA ARG A 481 -8.11 22.28 -12.53
C ARG A 481 -7.53 20.88 -12.33
N TYR A 482 -7.35 20.11 -13.39
CA TYR A 482 -6.82 18.75 -13.31
C TYR A 482 -5.39 18.74 -12.78
N TRP A 483 -4.53 19.62 -13.32
CA TRP A 483 -3.16 19.75 -12.84
C TRP A 483 -3.08 20.38 -11.46
N ASP A 484 -4.03 21.18 -11.03
CA ASP A 484 -4.08 21.74 -9.67
C ASP A 484 -4.49 20.72 -8.59
N LEU A 485 -5.04 19.55 -8.97
CA LEU A 485 -5.33 18.50 -8.02
C LEU A 485 -4.03 17.95 -7.40
N GLN A 486 -3.90 18.05 -6.08
CA GLN A 486 -2.70 17.60 -5.36
C GLN A 486 -2.29 16.17 -5.74
N LEU A 487 -3.22 15.21 -5.72
CA LEU A 487 -2.87 13.82 -6.08
C LEU A 487 -2.37 13.69 -7.53
N VAL A 488 -2.86 14.51 -8.45
CA VAL A 488 -2.38 14.53 -9.83
C VAL A 488 -0.96 15.10 -9.90
N GLN A 489 -0.66 16.19 -9.18
CA GLN A 489 0.71 16.73 -9.08
C GLN A 489 1.70 15.64 -8.65
N ASN A 490 1.36 14.94 -7.57
CA ASN A 490 2.25 14.00 -6.90
C ASN A 490 2.50 12.73 -7.71
N TYR A 491 1.48 12.19 -8.37
CA TYR A 491 1.54 10.83 -8.95
C TYR A 491 1.48 10.80 -10.48
N ILE A 492 1.04 11.88 -11.12
CA ILE A 492 0.81 11.91 -12.57
C ILE A 492 1.64 13.00 -13.25
N TYR A 493 1.65 14.23 -12.73
CA TYR A 493 2.27 15.37 -13.40
C TYR A 493 3.78 15.18 -13.58
N SER A 494 4.50 14.81 -12.51
CA SER A 494 5.94 14.52 -12.59
C SER A 494 6.24 13.46 -13.67
N ARG A 495 5.46 12.38 -13.73
CA ARG A 495 5.61 11.34 -14.77
C ARG A 495 5.27 11.85 -16.17
N ALA A 496 4.22 12.66 -16.29
CA ALA A 496 3.80 13.24 -17.56
C ALA A 496 4.86 14.18 -18.16
N THR A 497 5.64 14.89 -17.33
CA THR A 497 6.74 15.74 -17.82
C THR A 497 7.91 14.97 -18.42
N PHE A 498 8.02 13.65 -18.17
CA PHE A 498 9.03 12.79 -18.80
C PHE A 498 8.57 12.17 -20.12
N GLY A 499 7.35 12.49 -20.58
CA GLY A 499 6.85 12.07 -21.87
C GLY A 499 5.94 10.84 -21.85
N PRO A 500 5.45 10.42 -23.03
CA PRO A 500 4.36 9.46 -23.18
C PRO A 500 4.70 8.04 -22.74
N SER A 501 5.99 7.67 -22.66
CA SER A 501 6.44 6.38 -22.13
C SER A 501 6.20 6.26 -20.62
N GLU A 502 6.28 7.38 -19.91
CA GLU A 502 6.09 7.43 -18.45
C GLU A 502 4.64 7.67 -18.07
N SER A 503 3.88 8.46 -18.84
CA SER A 503 2.46 8.69 -18.60
C SER A 503 1.71 9.07 -19.87
N PRO A 504 0.53 8.47 -20.13
CA PRO A 504 -0.32 8.89 -21.26
C PRO A 504 -0.82 10.34 -21.13
N LYS A 505 -0.73 10.93 -19.93
CA LYS A 505 -1.09 12.33 -19.68
C LYS A 505 -0.05 13.33 -20.18
N ALA A 506 1.11 12.88 -20.66
CA ALA A 506 2.13 13.75 -21.25
C ALA A 506 1.58 14.63 -22.38
N LYS A 507 0.60 14.13 -23.14
CA LYS A 507 -0.09 14.88 -24.21
C LYS A 507 -0.86 16.12 -23.73
N TYR A 508 -1.09 16.24 -22.42
CA TYR A 508 -1.79 17.37 -21.79
C TYR A 508 -0.84 18.31 -21.01
N VAL A 509 0.47 18.07 -21.05
CA VAL A 509 1.43 18.98 -20.41
C VAL A 509 1.59 20.22 -21.28
N GLY A 510 1.45 21.40 -20.68
CA GLY A 510 1.63 22.69 -21.38
C GLY A 510 0.47 23.13 -22.28
N VAL A 511 -0.65 22.39 -22.31
CA VAL A 511 -1.87 22.81 -23.02
C VAL A 511 -2.57 23.95 -22.28
N SER A 512 -3.52 24.64 -22.94
CA SER A 512 -4.32 25.72 -22.32
C SER A 512 -5.10 25.21 -21.11
N ALA A 513 -5.26 26.04 -20.08
CA ALA A 513 -5.96 25.71 -18.83
C ALA A 513 -7.40 25.22 -19.04
N ASP A 514 -8.08 25.67 -20.09
CA ASP A 514 -9.45 25.27 -20.42
C ASP A 514 -9.56 23.97 -21.24
N THR A 515 -8.41 23.40 -21.66
CA THR A 515 -8.38 22.18 -22.46
C THR A 515 -8.98 21.02 -21.65
N PRO A 516 -9.99 20.30 -22.17
CA PRO A 516 -10.53 19.12 -21.50
C PRO A 516 -9.49 18.01 -21.39
N VAL A 517 -9.18 17.61 -20.16
CA VAL A 517 -8.33 16.46 -19.83
C VAL A 517 -9.21 15.31 -19.43
N ARG A 518 -9.08 14.18 -20.15
CA ARG A 518 -9.67 12.91 -19.72
C ARG A 518 -8.99 12.46 -18.45
N MET A 519 -9.75 12.28 -17.38
CA MET A 519 -9.19 11.94 -16.07
C MET A 519 -8.67 10.50 -16.04
N PHE A 520 -9.46 9.56 -16.53
CA PHE A 520 -9.15 8.12 -16.47
C PHE A 520 -8.78 7.56 -17.83
N GLU A 521 -7.92 6.54 -17.88
CA GLU A 521 -7.66 5.81 -19.12
C GLU A 521 -8.71 4.71 -19.32
N GLU A 522 -9.15 4.47 -20.56
CA GLU A 522 -10.21 3.49 -20.88
C GLU A 522 -9.92 2.10 -20.30
N LYS A 523 -8.66 1.64 -20.39
CA LYS A 523 -8.23 0.33 -19.91
C LYS A 523 -8.30 0.15 -18.39
N ASP A 524 -8.34 1.24 -17.63
CA ASP A 524 -8.28 1.20 -16.16
C ASP A 524 -9.69 1.23 -15.51
N ILE A 525 -10.74 1.54 -16.29
CA ILE A 525 -12.14 1.58 -15.84
C ILE A 525 -12.71 0.16 -15.79
N ASN A 526 -13.45 -0.17 -14.73
CA ASN A 526 -14.06 -1.50 -14.58
C ASN A 526 -15.55 -1.41 -14.20
N VAL A 527 -16.31 -2.44 -14.56
CA VAL A 527 -17.75 -2.54 -14.26
C VAL A 527 -18.05 -3.95 -13.75
N VAL A 528 -18.69 -4.02 -12.59
CA VAL A 528 -19.04 -5.25 -11.89
C VAL A 528 -20.53 -5.19 -11.53
N VAL A 529 -21.26 -6.26 -11.81
CA VAL A 529 -22.68 -6.37 -11.44
C VAL A 529 -22.83 -7.24 -10.21
N THR A 530 -23.50 -6.77 -9.17
CA THR A 530 -23.83 -7.55 -7.97
C THR A 530 -25.12 -6.99 -7.39
N GLY A 531 -25.82 -7.74 -6.54
CA GLY A 531 -27.09 -7.28 -5.99
C GLY A 531 -28.24 -8.17 -6.42
N GLY A 532 -29.38 -7.95 -5.77
CA GLY A 532 -30.56 -8.82 -5.90
C GLY A 532 -31.79 -8.09 -6.39
N GLU A 533 -31.66 -6.93 -7.02
CA GLU A 533 -32.76 -6.23 -7.72
C GLU A 533 -33.90 -5.78 -6.80
N ALA A 534 -33.61 -5.60 -5.51
CA ALA A 534 -34.57 -4.99 -4.60
C ALA A 534 -34.81 -3.51 -4.97
N ASN A 535 -33.75 -2.82 -5.42
CA ASN A 535 -33.81 -1.47 -5.92
C ASN A 535 -32.56 -1.15 -6.76
N GLY A 536 -32.62 -0.16 -7.65
CA GLY A 536 -31.52 0.22 -8.54
C GLY A 536 -30.39 1.00 -7.87
N TYR A 537 -30.11 0.81 -6.58
CA TYR A 537 -28.97 1.49 -5.95
C TYR A 537 -27.66 0.94 -6.48
N TRP A 538 -26.73 1.84 -6.77
CA TRP A 538 -25.42 1.49 -7.31
C TRP A 538 -24.37 2.52 -6.87
N GLN A 539 -23.09 2.18 -7.03
CA GLN A 539 -22.00 3.03 -6.59
C GLN A 539 -20.77 2.97 -7.49
N ILE A 540 -19.93 4.01 -7.40
CA ILE A 540 -18.59 4.04 -7.96
C ILE A 540 -17.59 4.04 -6.81
N MET A 541 -16.61 3.15 -6.89
CA MET A 541 -15.43 3.16 -6.03
C MET A 541 -14.20 3.54 -6.86
N GLY A 542 -13.38 4.45 -6.38
CA GLY A 542 -12.04 4.69 -6.95
C GLY A 542 -11.12 3.53 -6.60
N ALA A 543 -10.70 2.73 -7.59
CA ALA A 543 -9.83 1.59 -7.36
C ALA A 543 -9.09 1.14 -8.62
N HIS A 544 -7.81 0.79 -8.47
CA HIS A 544 -7.02 0.20 -9.55
C HIS A 544 -7.09 -1.31 -9.52
N HIS A 545 -7.30 -1.93 -10.68
CA HIS A 545 -7.04 -3.34 -10.86
C HIS A 545 -5.56 -3.64 -10.56
N LYS A 546 -5.31 -4.68 -9.76
CA LYS A 546 -3.96 -5.10 -9.39
C LYS A 546 -3.63 -6.51 -9.89
N ALA A 547 -4.57 -7.44 -9.78
CA ALA A 547 -4.40 -8.81 -10.24
C ALA A 547 -5.76 -9.48 -10.45
N THR A 548 -5.81 -10.42 -11.39
CA THR A 548 -6.86 -11.45 -11.47
C THR A 548 -6.15 -12.79 -11.57
N VAL A 549 -6.43 -13.70 -10.65
CA VAL A 549 -5.74 -14.99 -10.56
C VAL A 549 -6.74 -16.14 -10.44
N SER A 550 -6.32 -17.32 -10.91
CA SER A 550 -7.11 -18.54 -10.84
C SER A 550 -7.24 -19.04 -9.41
N VAL A 551 -8.46 -19.44 -9.03
CA VAL A 551 -8.74 -20.20 -7.80
C VAL A 551 -8.52 -21.69 -8.05
N ASP A 552 -8.74 -22.15 -9.27
CA ASP A 552 -8.73 -23.59 -9.60
C ASP A 552 -7.34 -24.22 -9.41
N GLU A 553 -6.26 -23.42 -9.47
CA GLU A 553 -4.89 -23.86 -9.19
C GLU A 553 -4.64 -24.21 -7.70
N TRP A 554 -5.54 -23.81 -6.81
CA TRP A 554 -5.40 -23.95 -5.35
C TRP A 554 -6.37 -24.96 -4.73
N ARG A 555 -7.18 -25.64 -5.56
CA ARG A 555 -8.15 -26.64 -5.11
C ARG A 555 -7.51 -27.92 -4.58
#